data_AF-A0A1S8A9W3-F1
#
_entry.id   AF-A0A1S8A9W3-F1
#
_cell.length_a   1.000
_cell.length_b   1.000
_cell.length_c   1.000
_cell.angle_alpha   90.00
_cell.angle_beta   90.00
_cell.angle_gamma   90.00
#
_symmetry.space_group_name_H-M   'P 1'
#
loop_
_entity.id
_entity.type
_entity.pdbx_description
1 polymer ?
#
loop_
_entity_poly.entity_id
_entity_poly.type
_entity_poly.pdbx_seq_one_letter_code
_entity_poly.pdbx_strand_id
1 'polypeptide(L)'
;MVDNLPPAYAKTVVYPVYRELLAAASEGRNWTWCEVCPDAIIGFTPNGSQFSLALHWAQYLSLYAHNHGVGPSSARDPKATAVEVPFPGTAAGAASLFSPVSAAEIARFMVYASLRPDTCGGGRLFNVADQEAPCTYGELWPQLAAWFGLAGVGPAGDSGAQMNTLAAGELPQDARDLTPGAYVATYRDVFAQQGCRRAVDGGVGAGSGQLDSVGYWLTFDRQLSLDRLRKTGFESNGEHVQSWIDSFEKFRAAGLIL
;
A
#
# COMPACT_ATOMS: atom_id res chain seq x y z
N MET A 1 13.63 1.23 20.40
CA MET A 1 12.15 1.20 20.33
C MET A 1 11.64 -0.23 20.16
N VAL A 2 12.34 -1.10 19.41
CA VAL A 2 11.96 -2.52 19.30
C VAL A 2 12.47 -3.36 20.50
N ASP A 3 13.56 -2.94 21.13
CA ASP A 3 14.14 -3.59 22.32
C ASP A 3 13.27 -3.42 23.59
N ASN A 4 12.22 -2.59 23.52
CA ASN A 4 11.30 -2.32 24.61
C ASN A 4 9.89 -2.92 24.35
N LEU A 5 9.75 -3.79 23.35
CA LEU A 5 8.48 -4.45 23.10
C LEU A 5 8.12 -5.41 24.25
N PRO A 6 6.85 -5.50 24.66
CA PRO A 6 6.41 -6.50 25.62
C PRO A 6 6.84 -7.91 25.16
N PRO A 7 7.31 -8.81 26.05
CA PRO A 7 7.83 -10.12 25.65
C PRO A 7 6.87 -10.98 24.83
N ALA A 8 5.56 -10.84 25.08
CA ALA A 8 4.53 -11.52 24.30
C ALA A 8 4.46 -11.01 22.85
N TYR A 9 4.66 -9.71 22.64
CA TYR A 9 4.61 -9.07 21.33
C TYR A 9 5.96 -9.16 20.59
N ALA A 10 7.09 -9.12 21.30
CA ALA A 10 8.41 -9.31 20.69
C ALA A 10 8.52 -10.62 19.90
N LYS A 11 7.82 -11.68 20.34
CA LYS A 11 7.75 -12.98 19.65
C LYS A 11 7.02 -12.95 18.31
N THR A 12 6.24 -11.90 18.02
CA THR A 12 5.50 -11.75 16.75
C THR A 12 6.26 -10.89 15.73
N VAL A 13 7.43 -10.34 16.09
CA VAL A 13 8.22 -9.43 15.26
C VAL A 13 9.57 -10.05 14.95
N VAL A 14 9.85 -10.34 13.68
CA VAL A 14 11.10 -11.00 13.25
C VAL A 14 12.27 -10.03 13.07
N TYR A 15 12.02 -8.73 12.87
CA TYR A 15 13.06 -7.76 12.51
C TYR A 15 14.22 -7.66 13.52
N PRO A 16 14.02 -7.65 14.86
CA PRO A 16 15.13 -7.69 15.82
C PRO A 16 16.07 -8.89 15.61
N VAL A 17 15.50 -10.07 15.37
CA VAL A 17 16.27 -11.29 15.12
C VAL A 17 17.13 -11.14 13.86
N TYR A 18 16.58 -10.55 12.80
CA TYR A 18 17.37 -10.27 11.58
C TYR A 18 18.52 -9.27 11.83
N ARG A 19 18.32 -8.27 12.68
CA ARG A 19 19.38 -7.33 13.05
C ARG A 19 20.51 -8.02 13.80
N GLU A 20 20.18 -8.90 14.76
CA GLU A 20 21.17 -9.69 15.49
C GLU A 20 21.96 -10.61 14.55
N LEU A 21 21.27 -11.30 13.63
CA LEU A 21 21.90 -12.16 12.63
C LEU A 21 22.85 -11.37 11.71
N LEU A 22 22.43 -10.20 11.24
CA LEU A 22 23.26 -9.34 10.38
C LEU A 22 24.47 -8.77 11.14
N ALA A 23 24.27 -8.35 12.39
CA ALA A 23 25.36 -7.87 13.25
C ALA A 23 26.44 -8.94 13.44
N ALA A 24 26.03 -10.14 13.86
CA ALA A 24 26.95 -11.27 14.04
C ALA A 24 27.63 -11.68 12.74
N ALA A 25 26.90 -11.74 11.61
CA ALA A 25 27.47 -12.11 10.33
C ALA A 25 28.48 -11.09 9.77
N SER A 26 28.31 -9.80 10.08
CA SER A 26 29.21 -8.73 9.63
C SER A 26 30.47 -8.56 10.48
N GLU A 27 30.55 -9.22 11.65
CA GLU A 27 31.66 -9.06 12.58
C GLU A 27 33.01 -9.45 11.96
N GLY A 28 33.99 -8.56 12.01
CA GLY A 28 35.33 -8.74 11.42
C GLY A 28 35.34 -8.81 9.88
N ARG A 29 34.23 -8.53 9.21
CA ARG A 29 34.13 -8.51 7.74
C ARG A 29 34.38 -7.12 7.17
N ASN A 30 34.68 -7.07 5.87
CA ASN A 30 34.82 -5.83 5.11
C ASN A 30 33.48 -5.30 4.55
N TRP A 31 32.36 -5.93 4.93
CA TRP A 31 31.02 -5.49 4.59
C TRP A 31 30.24 -5.15 5.86
N THR A 32 29.21 -4.35 5.69
CA THR A 32 28.30 -3.95 6.77
C THR A 32 26.88 -3.88 6.22
N TRP A 33 25.91 -3.59 7.08
CA TRP A 33 24.50 -3.60 6.75
C TRP A 33 23.81 -2.32 7.20
N CYS A 34 22.64 -2.09 6.63
CA CYS A 34 21.64 -1.12 7.07
C CYS A 34 20.25 -1.71 6.85
N GLU A 35 19.26 -1.18 7.55
CA GLU A 35 17.86 -1.56 7.36
C GLU A 35 17.10 -0.43 6.68
N VAL A 36 16.32 -0.79 5.67
CA VAL A 36 15.39 0.11 5.00
C VAL A 36 14.01 -0.18 5.57
N CYS A 37 13.40 0.82 6.21
CA CYS A 37 12.14 0.71 6.95
C CYS A 37 11.04 1.51 6.23
N PRO A 38 10.35 0.92 5.25
CA PRO A 38 9.19 1.55 4.63
C PRO A 38 7.93 1.40 5.48
N ASP A 39 6.92 2.23 5.21
CA ASP A 39 5.52 1.94 5.59
C ASP A 39 4.84 1.18 4.44
N ALA A 40 3.84 1.76 3.75
CA ALA A 40 3.18 1.11 2.62
C ALA A 40 4.06 1.22 1.34
N ILE A 41 4.44 0.07 0.78
CA ILE A 41 5.19 0.00 -0.48
C ILE A 41 4.23 0.05 -1.67
N ILE A 42 4.37 1.08 -2.50
CA ILE A 42 3.60 1.28 -3.72
C ILE A 42 4.45 0.87 -4.91
N GLY A 43 3.99 -0.13 -5.66
CA GLY A 43 4.79 -0.62 -6.78
C GLY A 43 4.12 -1.73 -7.56
N PHE A 44 4.81 -2.10 -8.63
CA PHE A 44 4.38 -3.11 -9.58
C PHE A 44 5.11 -4.43 -9.37
N THR A 45 4.37 -5.53 -9.43
CA THR A 45 4.90 -6.90 -9.51
C THR A 45 4.24 -7.63 -10.67
N PRO A 46 4.99 -8.17 -11.65
CA PRO A 46 4.41 -8.70 -12.88
C PRO A 46 3.61 -10.00 -12.68
N ASN A 47 3.87 -10.71 -11.58
CA ASN A 47 3.21 -11.98 -11.26
C ASN A 47 2.15 -11.83 -10.16
N GLY A 48 1.79 -10.59 -9.81
CA GLY A 48 1.04 -10.29 -8.59
C GLY A 48 1.91 -10.38 -7.33
N SER A 49 1.29 -10.03 -6.20
CA SER A 49 1.90 -10.10 -4.88
C SER A 49 0.78 -10.16 -3.85
N GLN A 50 0.90 -11.07 -2.88
CA GLN A 50 -0.14 -11.24 -1.86
C GLN A 50 -0.33 -10.01 -0.96
N PHE A 51 0.65 -9.10 -0.94
CA PHE A 51 0.65 -7.93 -0.08
C PHE A 51 0.77 -6.61 -0.87
N SER A 52 0.39 -6.60 -2.15
CA SER A 52 0.35 -5.37 -2.94
C SER A 52 -1.00 -4.66 -2.76
N LEU A 53 -1.02 -3.62 -1.92
CA LEU A 53 -2.20 -2.76 -1.74
C LEU A 53 -2.57 -2.03 -3.05
N ALA A 54 -1.56 -1.62 -3.83
CA ALA A 54 -1.76 -1.03 -5.15
C ALA A 54 -2.50 -1.98 -6.10
N LEU A 55 -2.08 -3.25 -6.19
CA LEU A 55 -2.77 -4.24 -7.02
C LEU A 55 -4.18 -4.55 -6.49
N HIS A 56 -4.34 -4.66 -5.16
CA HIS A 56 -5.62 -4.91 -4.51
C HIS A 56 -6.69 -3.90 -4.92
N TRP A 57 -6.38 -2.62 -4.75
CA TRP A 57 -7.30 -1.55 -5.11
C TRP A 57 -7.43 -1.37 -6.62
N ALA A 58 -6.38 -1.59 -7.40
CA ALA A 58 -6.48 -1.50 -8.85
C ALA A 58 -7.42 -2.58 -9.43
N GLN A 59 -7.34 -3.82 -8.93
CA GLN A 59 -8.26 -4.89 -9.35
C GLN A 59 -9.69 -4.56 -8.97
N TYR A 60 -9.92 -4.13 -7.73
CA TYR A 60 -11.23 -3.72 -7.26
C TYR A 60 -11.82 -2.56 -8.08
N LEU A 61 -11.09 -1.45 -8.20
CA LEU A 61 -11.57 -0.25 -8.89
C LEU A 61 -11.77 -0.49 -10.40
N SER A 62 -10.92 -1.30 -11.04
CA SER A 62 -11.10 -1.65 -12.46
C SER A 62 -12.36 -2.47 -12.70
N LEU A 63 -12.64 -3.47 -11.86
CA LEU A 63 -13.88 -4.26 -11.94
C LEU A 63 -15.10 -3.41 -11.58
N TYR A 64 -15.00 -2.60 -10.53
CA TYR A 64 -16.09 -1.73 -10.09
C TYR A 64 -16.46 -0.75 -11.20
N ALA A 65 -15.47 -0.12 -11.83
CA ALA A 65 -15.67 0.75 -12.98
C ALA A 65 -16.36 0.00 -14.14
N HIS A 66 -15.81 -1.14 -14.54
CA HIS A 66 -16.36 -1.96 -15.63
C HIS A 66 -17.83 -2.37 -15.39
N ASN A 67 -18.12 -2.86 -14.19
CA ASN A 67 -19.47 -3.34 -13.82
C ASN A 67 -20.51 -2.21 -13.78
N HIS A 68 -20.07 -0.97 -13.57
CA HIS A 68 -20.93 0.22 -13.62
C HIS A 68 -20.88 0.94 -14.98
N GLY A 69 -20.25 0.34 -16.00
CA GLY A 69 -20.18 0.89 -17.35
C GLY A 69 -19.34 2.17 -17.46
N VAL A 70 -18.40 2.38 -16.52
CA VAL A 70 -17.46 3.52 -16.53
C VAL A 70 -16.02 3.05 -16.74
N GLY A 71 -15.19 3.90 -17.33
CA GLY A 71 -13.77 3.63 -17.52
C GLY A 71 -13.16 4.41 -18.68
N PRO A 72 -11.86 4.23 -18.94
CA PRO A 72 -11.15 4.98 -20.00
C PRO A 72 -11.76 4.79 -21.39
N SER A 73 -12.40 3.64 -21.63
CA SER A 73 -12.99 3.26 -22.92
C SER A 73 -14.50 3.50 -23.01
N SER A 74 -15.16 3.93 -21.92
CA SER A 74 -16.61 4.17 -21.93
C SER A 74 -16.93 5.54 -22.53
N ALA A 75 -17.79 5.58 -23.56
CA ALA A 75 -18.39 6.84 -24.00
C ALA A 75 -19.31 7.36 -22.89
N ARG A 76 -18.84 8.34 -22.11
CA ARG A 76 -19.65 8.93 -21.03
C ARG A 76 -20.76 9.78 -21.62
N ASP A 77 -22.00 9.54 -21.18
CA ASP A 77 -23.05 10.53 -21.29
C ASP A 77 -22.68 11.72 -20.38
N PRO A 78 -22.52 12.94 -20.92
CA PRO A 78 -22.20 14.13 -20.14
C PRO A 78 -23.27 14.48 -19.07
N LYS A 79 -24.43 13.83 -19.09
CA LYS A 79 -25.50 13.96 -18.08
C LYS A 79 -25.54 12.82 -17.06
N ALA A 80 -24.71 11.79 -17.19
CA ALA A 80 -24.70 10.68 -16.24
C ALA A 80 -24.12 11.13 -14.89
N THR A 81 -24.81 10.77 -13.80
CA THR A 81 -24.29 10.95 -12.44
C THR A 81 -22.99 10.19 -12.28
N ALA A 82 -22.01 10.79 -11.60
CA ALA A 82 -20.75 10.11 -11.32
C ALA A 82 -21.01 8.83 -10.49
N VAL A 83 -20.35 7.74 -10.87
CA VAL A 83 -20.39 6.48 -10.11
C VAL A 83 -19.48 6.64 -8.91
N GLU A 84 -20.09 6.73 -7.72
CA GLU A 84 -19.37 6.87 -6.46
C GLU A 84 -18.82 5.52 -5.98
N VAL A 85 -17.63 5.55 -5.39
CA VAL A 85 -17.02 4.37 -4.75
C VAL A 85 -16.55 4.75 -3.33
N PRO A 86 -17.18 4.22 -2.27
CA PRO A 86 -16.78 4.51 -0.90
C PRO A 86 -15.38 4.00 -0.57
N PHE A 87 -14.65 4.73 0.27
CA PHE A 87 -13.40 4.25 0.85
C PHE A 87 -13.65 2.97 1.67
N PRO A 88 -12.94 1.86 1.42
CA PRO A 88 -13.11 0.60 2.15
C PRO A 88 -12.45 0.68 3.53
N GLY A 89 -13.11 1.35 4.47
CA GLY A 89 -12.59 1.58 5.81
C GLY A 89 -13.50 2.42 6.69
N THR A 90 -12.90 3.09 7.67
CA THR A 90 -13.57 4.01 8.60
C THR A 90 -13.11 5.45 8.36
N ALA A 91 -13.84 6.43 8.90
CA ALA A 91 -13.44 7.84 8.80
C ALA A 91 -12.09 8.09 9.50
N ALA A 92 -11.85 7.43 10.63
CA ALA A 92 -10.58 7.50 11.34
C ALA A 92 -9.42 6.89 10.52
N GLY A 93 -9.64 5.74 9.87
CA GLY A 93 -8.65 5.13 8.97
C GLY A 93 -8.38 5.98 7.73
N ALA A 94 -9.42 6.63 7.20
CA ALA A 94 -9.28 7.58 6.09
C ALA A 94 -8.47 8.82 6.49
N ALA A 95 -8.57 9.29 7.74
CA ALA A 95 -7.92 10.51 8.24
C ALA A 95 -6.53 10.29 8.85
N SER A 96 -6.11 9.05 9.09
CA SER A 96 -4.84 8.75 9.78
C SER A 96 -3.63 9.01 8.88
N LEU A 97 -2.60 9.67 9.43
CA LEU A 97 -1.39 10.07 8.71
C LEU A 97 -0.44 8.90 8.46
N PHE A 98 0.16 8.88 7.27
CA PHE A 98 1.14 7.86 6.90
C PHE A 98 2.11 8.29 5.81
N SER A 99 3.13 7.48 5.57
CA SER A 99 4.26 7.83 4.71
C SER A 99 4.53 6.72 3.68
N PRO A 100 3.73 6.63 2.60
CA PRO A 100 3.97 5.62 1.58
C PRO A 100 5.30 5.88 0.85
N VAL A 101 5.78 4.83 0.20
CA VAL A 101 7.01 4.88 -0.58
C VAL A 101 6.88 4.05 -1.84
N SER A 102 7.38 4.57 -2.95
CA SER A 102 7.45 3.82 -4.18
C SER A 102 8.53 2.74 -4.11
N ALA A 103 8.29 1.60 -4.74
CA ALA A 103 9.30 0.55 -4.89
C ALA A 103 10.55 1.06 -5.61
N ALA A 104 10.39 2.06 -6.50
CA ALA A 104 11.50 2.73 -7.18
C ALA A 104 12.36 3.54 -6.20
N GLU A 105 11.75 4.31 -5.29
CA GLU A 105 12.47 5.10 -4.29
C GLU A 105 13.23 4.21 -3.30
N ILE A 106 12.61 3.10 -2.85
CA ILE A 106 13.29 2.08 -2.04
C ILE A 106 14.52 1.56 -2.79
N ALA A 107 14.37 1.16 -4.06
CA ALA A 107 15.48 0.62 -4.84
C ALA A 107 16.60 1.66 -5.03
N ARG A 108 16.27 2.92 -5.31
CA ARG A 108 17.23 4.03 -5.38
C ARG A 108 18.01 4.17 -4.08
N PHE A 109 17.33 4.16 -2.94
CA PHE A 109 17.99 4.28 -1.65
C PHE A 109 18.84 3.05 -1.31
N MET A 110 18.37 1.84 -1.61
CA MET A 110 19.16 0.61 -1.41
C MET A 110 20.48 0.64 -2.19
N VAL A 111 20.44 1.09 -3.45
CA VAL A 111 21.66 1.28 -4.27
C VAL A 111 22.54 2.37 -3.66
N TYR A 112 21.95 3.52 -3.29
CA TYR A 112 22.67 4.63 -2.67
C TYR A 112 23.42 4.21 -1.40
N ALA A 113 22.74 3.50 -0.49
CA ALA A 113 23.27 3.04 0.78
C ALA A 113 24.38 1.99 0.59
N SER A 114 24.20 1.07 -0.37
CA SER A 114 25.20 0.05 -0.69
C SER A 114 26.53 0.65 -1.16
N LEU A 115 26.50 1.84 -1.75
CA LEU A 115 27.69 2.55 -2.23
C LEU A 115 28.31 3.48 -1.18
N ARG A 116 27.70 3.61 0.01
CA ARG A 116 28.13 4.53 1.08
C ARG A 116 28.09 3.89 2.46
N PRO A 117 28.87 2.83 2.70
CA PRO A 117 28.89 2.12 3.99
C PRO A 117 29.35 3.01 5.15
N ASP A 118 30.11 4.07 4.89
CA ASP A 118 30.54 5.08 5.86
C ASP A 118 29.39 5.92 6.40
N THR A 119 28.40 6.27 5.56
CA THR A 119 27.22 7.06 5.97
C THR A 119 25.97 6.22 6.24
N CYS A 120 25.87 5.05 5.62
CA CYS A 120 24.68 4.21 5.67
C CYS A 120 24.90 2.89 6.43
N GLY A 121 26.12 2.38 6.50
CA GLY A 121 26.42 1.10 7.13
C GLY A 121 26.44 1.12 8.66
N GLY A 122 26.89 0.02 9.26
CA GLY A 122 27.04 -0.11 10.72
C GLY A 122 25.73 -0.39 11.46
N GLY A 123 24.77 -1.04 10.79
CA GLY A 123 23.49 -1.39 11.39
C GLY A 123 22.54 -0.22 11.58
N ARG A 124 22.69 0.85 10.77
CA ARG A 124 21.77 1.99 10.81
C ARG A 124 20.44 1.63 10.17
N LEU A 125 19.36 2.13 10.77
CA LEU A 125 17.99 1.96 10.27
C LEU A 125 17.56 3.27 9.60
N PHE A 126 16.96 3.19 8.42
CA PHE A 126 16.48 4.34 7.67
C PHE A 126 15.01 4.18 7.34
N ASN A 127 14.18 5.06 7.88
CA ASN A 127 12.84 5.25 7.35
C ASN A 127 12.94 5.82 5.93
N VAL A 128 12.12 5.29 5.02
CA VAL A 128 12.06 5.78 3.63
C VAL A 128 10.61 5.99 3.23
N ALA A 129 10.34 7.16 2.68
CA ALA A 129 9.06 7.58 2.13
C ALA A 129 9.29 8.41 0.87
N ASP A 130 8.30 8.47 -0.02
CA ASP A 130 8.39 9.28 -1.23
C ASP A 130 8.51 10.78 -0.88
N GLN A 131 7.83 11.24 0.17
CA GLN A 131 7.85 12.64 0.63
C GLN A 131 7.96 12.75 2.15
N GLU A 132 8.47 13.90 2.61
CA GLU A 132 8.53 14.24 4.04
C GLU A 132 7.14 14.55 4.63
N ALA A 133 6.29 15.23 3.85
CA ALA A 133 4.91 15.44 4.25
C ALA A 133 4.16 14.09 4.18
N PRO A 134 3.54 13.64 5.28
CA PRO A 134 2.67 12.49 5.25
C PRO A 134 1.39 12.80 4.46
N CYS A 135 0.68 11.75 4.05
CA CYS A 135 -0.64 11.85 3.45
C CYS A 135 -1.65 11.00 4.23
N THR A 136 -2.90 11.07 3.82
CA THR A 136 -4.01 10.26 4.34
C THR A 136 -4.64 9.44 3.22
N TYR A 137 -5.32 8.33 3.56
CA TYR A 137 -6.08 7.59 2.55
C TYR A 137 -7.27 8.39 2.03
N GLY A 138 -7.84 9.29 2.83
CA GLY A 138 -8.91 10.19 2.42
C GLY A 138 -8.48 11.17 1.32
N GLU A 139 -7.22 11.61 1.31
CA GLU A 139 -6.66 12.43 0.24
C GLU A 139 -6.33 11.61 -1.02
N LEU A 140 -5.82 10.38 -0.85
CA LEU A 140 -5.45 9.51 -1.96
C LEU A 140 -6.67 8.92 -2.68
N TRP A 141 -7.66 8.43 -1.93
CA TRP A 141 -8.76 7.61 -2.46
C TRP A 141 -9.52 8.26 -3.62
N PRO A 142 -9.94 9.54 -3.56
CA PRO A 142 -10.60 10.20 -4.68
C PRO A 142 -9.73 10.26 -5.94
N GLN A 143 -8.42 10.47 -5.78
CA GLN A 143 -7.48 10.57 -6.90
C GLN A 143 -7.24 9.19 -7.55
N LEU A 144 -7.11 8.14 -6.74
CA LEU A 144 -6.97 6.76 -7.23
C LEU A 144 -8.22 6.31 -7.97
N ALA A 145 -9.42 6.57 -7.40
CA ALA A 145 -10.70 6.24 -8.03
C ALA A 145 -10.91 7.02 -9.35
N ALA A 146 -10.50 8.29 -9.40
CA ALA A 146 -10.63 9.13 -10.58
C ALA A 146 -9.87 8.57 -11.80
N TRP A 147 -8.72 7.91 -11.59
CA TRP A 147 -7.98 7.26 -12.68
C TRP A 147 -8.78 6.16 -13.38
N PHE A 148 -9.70 5.51 -12.66
CA PHE A 148 -10.65 4.52 -13.21
C PHE A 148 -11.96 5.14 -13.71
N GLY A 149 -12.10 6.47 -13.66
CA GLY A 149 -13.34 7.17 -14.01
C GLY A 149 -14.43 7.09 -12.95
N LEU A 150 -14.07 6.79 -11.70
CA LEU A 150 -14.98 6.74 -10.54
C LEU A 150 -14.85 8.02 -9.70
N ALA A 151 -15.88 8.32 -8.89
CA ALA A 151 -15.81 9.34 -7.86
C ALA A 151 -15.54 8.67 -6.50
N GLY A 152 -14.28 8.70 -6.04
CA GLY A 152 -13.96 8.19 -4.70
C GLY A 152 -14.57 9.08 -3.63
N VAL A 153 -15.36 8.49 -2.73
CA VAL A 153 -16.01 9.19 -1.62
C VAL A 153 -15.56 8.62 -0.27
N GLY A 154 -15.95 9.27 0.82
CA GLY A 154 -15.69 8.78 2.17
C GLY A 154 -16.30 7.40 2.43
N PRO A 155 -15.97 6.76 3.55
CA PRO A 155 -16.52 5.46 3.91
C PRO A 155 -18.04 5.51 4.08
N ALA A 156 -18.72 4.40 3.75
CA ALA A 156 -20.18 4.32 3.69
C ALA A 156 -20.91 4.31 5.06
N GLY A 157 -20.19 4.50 6.17
CA GLY A 157 -20.75 4.43 7.52
C GLY A 157 -20.14 5.41 8.52
N ASP A 158 -20.97 5.89 9.45
CA ASP A 158 -20.59 6.67 10.62
C ASP A 158 -20.05 5.73 11.71
N SER A 159 -18.79 5.35 11.60
CA SER A 159 -18.08 4.78 12.74
C SER A 159 -17.50 5.94 13.54
N GLY A 160 -18.32 6.50 14.43
CA GLY A 160 -17.85 7.40 15.47
C GLY A 160 -16.66 6.78 16.22
N ALA A 161 -15.83 7.63 16.82
CA ALA A 161 -14.55 7.31 17.48
C ALA A 161 -14.69 6.34 18.67
N GLN A 162 -15.09 5.10 18.42
CA GLN A 162 -14.91 4.01 19.36
C GLN A 162 -13.43 3.60 19.33
N MET A 163 -12.90 3.23 20.48
CA MET A 163 -11.57 2.62 20.58
C MET A 163 -11.52 1.43 19.61
N ASN A 164 -10.71 1.56 18.58
CA ASN A 164 -10.54 0.50 17.61
C ASN A 164 -9.80 -0.67 18.26
N THR A 165 -10.48 -1.81 18.38
CA THR A 165 -9.90 -3.05 18.92
C THR A 165 -9.52 -4.04 17.83
N LEU A 166 -9.69 -3.69 16.55
CA LEU A 166 -9.38 -4.57 15.44
C LEU A 166 -7.87 -4.74 15.29
N ALA A 167 -7.44 -5.98 15.10
CA ALA A 167 -6.09 -6.32 14.69
C ALA A 167 -5.95 -6.36 13.16
N ALA A 168 -4.70 -6.45 12.68
CA ALA A 168 -4.43 -6.67 11.26
C ALA A 168 -5.14 -7.93 10.75
N GLY A 169 -5.89 -7.79 9.65
CA GLY A 169 -6.71 -8.87 9.07
C GLY A 169 -8.12 -9.01 9.66
N GLU A 170 -8.46 -8.27 10.70
CA GLU A 170 -9.82 -8.24 11.24
C GLU A 170 -10.68 -7.17 10.56
N LEU A 171 -11.97 -7.47 10.40
CA LEU A 171 -12.97 -6.58 9.83
C LEU A 171 -14.14 -6.42 10.81
N PRO A 172 -14.83 -5.27 10.83
CA PRO A 172 -16.08 -5.13 11.57
C PRO A 172 -17.12 -6.17 11.12
N GLN A 173 -17.89 -6.71 12.07
CA GLN A 173 -18.99 -7.64 11.77
C GLN A 173 -20.06 -7.02 10.87
N ASP A 174 -20.18 -5.70 10.90
CA ASP A 174 -21.13 -4.90 10.15
C ASP A 174 -20.49 -4.18 8.96
N ALA A 175 -19.35 -4.63 8.45
CA ALA A 175 -18.83 -4.15 7.16
C ALA A 175 -19.91 -4.41 6.08
N ARG A 176 -20.71 -3.37 5.79
CA ARG A 176 -21.99 -3.49 5.07
C ARG A 176 -21.80 -3.70 3.57
N ASP A 177 -20.64 -3.32 3.03
CA ASP A 177 -20.30 -3.43 1.63
C ASP A 177 -19.38 -4.63 1.39
N LEU A 178 -19.44 -5.19 0.17
CA LEU A 178 -18.43 -6.14 -0.28
C LEU A 178 -17.05 -5.49 -0.16
N THR A 179 -16.17 -6.06 0.65
CA THR A 179 -14.77 -5.63 0.70
C THR A 179 -14.16 -5.70 -0.70
N PRO A 180 -13.12 -4.91 -1.00
CA PRO A 180 -12.42 -4.99 -2.27
C PRO A 180 -12.05 -6.44 -2.64
N GLY A 181 -11.54 -7.22 -1.68
CA GLY A 181 -11.24 -8.64 -1.88
C GLY A 181 -12.46 -9.50 -2.22
N ALA A 182 -13.57 -9.33 -1.50
CA ALA A 182 -14.82 -10.05 -1.77
C ALA A 182 -15.44 -9.66 -3.12
N TYR A 183 -15.37 -8.38 -3.48
CA TYR A 183 -15.83 -7.87 -4.77
C TYR A 183 -15.01 -8.48 -5.92
N VAL A 184 -13.68 -8.43 -5.82
CA VAL A 184 -12.79 -9.04 -6.81
C VAL A 184 -13.05 -10.55 -6.93
N ALA A 185 -13.24 -11.25 -5.81
CA ALA A 185 -13.57 -12.68 -5.83
C ALA A 185 -14.90 -12.97 -6.56
N THR A 186 -15.92 -12.13 -6.34
CA THR A 186 -17.25 -12.27 -6.95
C THR A 186 -17.22 -12.05 -8.47
N TYR A 187 -16.48 -11.04 -8.94
CA TYR A 187 -16.47 -10.64 -10.35
C TYR A 187 -15.20 -11.05 -11.11
N ARG A 188 -14.38 -11.93 -10.54
CA ARG A 188 -13.07 -12.33 -11.08
C ARG A 188 -13.12 -12.80 -12.54
N ASP A 189 -14.17 -13.51 -12.92
CA ASP A 189 -14.32 -14.06 -14.27
C ASP A 189 -14.43 -13.00 -15.37
N VAL A 190 -14.82 -11.77 -15.00
CA VAL A 190 -14.87 -10.62 -15.92
C VAL A 190 -13.47 -10.35 -16.51
N PHE A 191 -12.40 -10.52 -15.74
CA PHE A 191 -11.05 -10.35 -16.26
C PHE A 191 -10.76 -11.29 -17.43
N ALA A 192 -11.14 -12.57 -17.33
CA ALA A 192 -10.95 -13.53 -18.42
C ALA A 192 -11.81 -13.17 -19.64
N GLN A 193 -13.05 -12.74 -19.42
CA GLN A 193 -13.97 -12.32 -20.49
C GLN A 193 -13.44 -11.11 -21.26
N GLN A 194 -12.71 -10.21 -20.60
CA GLN A 194 -12.07 -9.03 -21.21
C GLN A 194 -10.64 -9.30 -21.72
N GLY A 195 -10.18 -10.55 -21.73
CA GLY A 195 -8.84 -10.92 -22.22
C GLY A 195 -7.70 -10.72 -21.22
N CYS A 196 -7.98 -10.27 -19.99
CA CYS A 196 -7.02 -10.09 -18.90
C CYS A 196 -6.87 -11.36 -18.05
N ARG A 197 -6.61 -12.53 -18.67
CA ARG A 197 -6.47 -13.80 -17.94
C ARG A 197 -5.40 -13.77 -16.84
N ARG A 198 -4.36 -12.94 -17.02
CA ARG A 198 -3.31 -12.75 -16.00
C ARG A 198 -3.84 -12.13 -14.70
N ALA A 199 -4.91 -11.34 -14.72
CA ALA A 199 -5.54 -10.83 -13.51
C ALA A 199 -6.30 -11.92 -12.72
N VAL A 200 -6.73 -12.98 -13.41
CA VAL A 200 -7.29 -14.17 -12.76
C VAL A 200 -6.15 -14.90 -12.06
N ASP A 201 -5.09 -15.24 -12.77
CA ASP A 201 -3.98 -16.06 -12.24
C ASP A 201 -3.06 -15.28 -11.28
N GLY A 202 -2.92 -13.98 -11.50
CA GLY A 202 -2.09 -13.03 -10.75
C GLY A 202 -2.96 -11.99 -10.04
N GLY A 203 -2.89 -11.99 -8.72
CA GLY A 203 -3.63 -11.10 -7.85
C GLY A 203 -3.06 -11.14 -6.44
N VAL A 204 -3.82 -10.68 -5.45
CA VAL A 204 -3.39 -10.67 -4.04
C VAL A 204 -3.70 -11.98 -3.29
N GLY A 205 -4.52 -12.86 -3.87
CA GLY A 205 -4.81 -14.19 -3.32
C GLY A 205 -5.19 -14.17 -1.83
N ALA A 206 -4.61 -15.06 -1.03
CA ALA A 206 -4.89 -15.18 0.40
C ALA A 206 -4.56 -13.93 1.24
N GLY A 207 -3.75 -12.99 0.73
CA GLY A 207 -3.45 -11.75 1.44
C GLY A 207 -4.55 -10.69 1.33
N SER A 208 -5.60 -10.93 0.55
CA SER A 208 -6.72 -9.98 0.38
C SER A 208 -7.38 -9.60 1.70
N GLY A 209 -7.54 -10.53 2.65
CA GLY A 209 -8.16 -10.23 3.95
C GLY A 209 -7.33 -9.23 4.78
N GLN A 210 -6.00 -9.34 4.74
CA GLN A 210 -5.14 -8.36 5.40
C GLN A 210 -5.23 -6.99 4.70
N LEU A 211 -5.26 -6.97 3.36
CA LEU A 211 -5.35 -5.74 2.59
C LEU A 211 -6.73 -5.07 2.73
N ASP A 212 -7.80 -5.84 2.87
CA ASP A 212 -9.16 -5.34 3.16
C ASP A 212 -9.21 -4.63 4.52
N SER A 213 -8.47 -5.13 5.51
CA SER A 213 -8.49 -4.57 6.87
C SER A 213 -7.79 -3.21 6.99
N VAL A 214 -6.93 -2.81 6.02
CA VAL A 214 -6.05 -1.63 6.13
C VAL A 214 -6.80 -0.36 6.51
N GLY A 215 -7.97 -0.10 5.93
CA GLY A 215 -8.80 1.07 6.23
C GLY A 215 -9.56 1.01 7.55
N TYR A 216 -9.54 -0.14 8.23
CA TYR A 216 -10.31 -0.40 9.45
C TYR A 216 -9.46 -0.44 10.72
N TRP A 217 -8.27 -1.03 10.70
CA TRP A 217 -7.44 -1.17 11.92
C TRP A 217 -6.35 -0.10 12.09
N LEU A 218 -5.88 0.51 10.99
CA LEU A 218 -4.88 1.59 11.01
C LEU A 218 -5.53 2.96 11.25
N THR A 219 -6.21 3.10 12.39
CA THR A 219 -6.92 4.33 12.79
C THR A 219 -6.06 5.23 13.68
N PHE A 220 -4.75 5.24 13.44
CA PHE A 220 -3.78 6.05 14.17
C PHE A 220 -2.67 6.53 13.24
N ASP A 221 -2.11 7.67 13.60
CA ASP A 221 -0.98 8.31 12.91
C ASP A 221 0.29 7.44 12.99
N ARG A 222 0.88 7.14 11.83
CA ARG A 222 2.08 6.29 11.69
C ARG A 222 3.13 6.87 10.73
N GLN A 223 3.06 8.16 10.46
CA GLN A 223 4.03 8.88 9.64
C GLN A 223 5.46 8.70 10.13
N LEU A 224 6.38 8.58 9.18
CA LEU A 224 7.79 8.34 9.45
C LEU A 224 8.59 9.64 9.43
N SER A 225 9.52 9.82 10.37
CA SER A 225 10.55 10.87 10.23
C SER A 225 11.61 10.42 9.22
N LEU A 226 11.93 11.30 8.26
CA LEU A 226 12.98 11.12 7.25
C LEU A 226 14.31 11.81 7.62
N ASP A 227 14.44 12.34 8.84
CA ASP A 227 15.61 13.13 9.25
C ASP A 227 16.94 12.42 9.02
N ARG A 228 16.97 11.12 9.36
CA ARG A 228 18.18 10.32 9.21
C ARG A 228 18.50 10.05 7.74
N LEU A 229 17.48 9.80 6.91
CA LEU A 229 17.64 9.62 5.47
C LEU A 229 18.25 10.89 4.85
N ARG A 230 17.67 12.06 5.15
CA ARG A 230 18.17 13.36 4.67
C ARG A 230 19.61 13.66 5.09
N LYS A 231 19.99 13.31 6.32
CA LYS A 231 21.37 13.49 6.81
C LYS A 231 22.40 12.68 6.02
N THR A 232 21.98 11.69 5.21
CA THR A 232 22.89 10.98 4.31
C THR A 232 23.21 11.75 3.04
N GLY A 233 22.44 12.79 2.69
CA GLY A 233 22.52 13.49 1.40
C GLY A 233 21.73 12.83 0.27
N PHE A 234 20.90 11.82 0.58
CA PHE A 234 20.00 11.20 -0.40
C PHE A 234 18.83 12.14 -0.73
N GLU A 235 18.62 12.40 -2.02
CA GLU A 235 17.53 13.25 -2.54
C GLU A 235 16.36 12.39 -3.01
N SER A 236 15.21 12.53 -2.33
CA SER A 236 13.96 11.90 -2.75
C SER A 236 13.28 12.71 -3.85
N ASN A 237 12.73 12.00 -4.83
CA ASN A 237 12.01 12.59 -5.96
C ASN A 237 10.58 12.03 -6.10
N GLY A 238 10.09 11.36 -5.05
CA GLY A 238 8.80 10.67 -5.08
C GLY A 238 7.61 11.62 -4.98
N GLU A 239 6.54 11.30 -5.71
CA GLU A 239 5.23 11.90 -5.53
C GLU A 239 4.22 10.81 -5.19
N HIS A 240 3.54 10.98 -4.04
CA HIS A 240 2.71 9.93 -3.45
C HIS A 240 1.70 9.37 -4.42
N VAL A 241 0.95 10.22 -5.12
CA VAL A 241 -0.12 9.80 -6.05
C VAL A 241 0.46 9.19 -7.32
N GLN A 242 1.50 9.82 -7.88
CA GLN A 242 2.10 9.38 -9.15
C GLN A 242 2.62 7.94 -9.07
N SER A 243 3.18 7.52 -7.92
CA SER A 243 3.67 6.15 -7.77
C SER A 243 2.56 5.09 -7.83
N TRP A 244 1.33 5.42 -7.41
CA TRP A 244 0.16 4.55 -7.61
C TRP A 244 -0.25 4.51 -9.07
N ILE A 245 -0.34 5.67 -9.72
CA ILE A 245 -0.73 5.79 -11.13
C ILE A 245 0.24 5.01 -12.03
N ASP A 246 1.54 5.20 -11.85
CA ASP A 246 2.59 4.44 -12.55
C ASP A 246 2.44 2.93 -12.33
N SER A 247 2.04 2.52 -11.12
CA SER A 247 1.80 1.10 -10.80
C SER A 247 0.55 0.60 -11.52
N PHE A 248 -0.54 1.37 -11.54
CA PHE A 248 -1.78 1.02 -12.24
C PHE A 248 -1.55 0.89 -13.75
N GLU A 249 -0.80 1.80 -14.37
CA GLU A 249 -0.41 1.70 -15.78
C GLU A 249 0.34 0.41 -16.08
N LYS A 250 1.32 0.06 -15.24
CA LYS A 250 2.08 -1.19 -15.37
C LYS A 250 1.20 -2.42 -15.16
N PHE A 251 0.25 -2.39 -14.22
CA PHE A 251 -0.72 -3.47 -14.03
C PHE A 251 -1.62 -3.64 -15.25
N ARG A 252 -2.12 -2.55 -15.84
CA ARG A 252 -2.93 -2.60 -17.07
C ARG A 252 -2.12 -3.17 -18.23
N ALA A 253 -0.90 -2.67 -18.45
CA ALA A 253 -0.01 -3.17 -19.49
C ALA A 253 0.33 -4.67 -19.31
N ALA A 254 0.36 -5.15 -18.06
CA ALA A 254 0.58 -6.56 -17.74
C ALA A 254 -0.69 -7.43 -17.83
N GLY A 255 -1.87 -6.84 -18.05
CA GLY A 255 -3.15 -7.55 -18.05
C GLY A 255 -3.57 -8.04 -16.66
N LEU A 256 -3.15 -7.35 -15.60
CA LEU A 256 -3.49 -7.63 -14.20
C LEU A 256 -4.73 -6.86 -13.70
N ILE A 257 -5.19 -5.89 -14.49
CA ILE A 257 -6.43 -5.12 -14.33
C ILE A 257 -7.05 -4.87 -15.72
N LEU A 258 -8.25 -4.29 -15.77
CA LEU A 258 -8.92 -3.86 -16.99
C LEU A 258 -8.36 -2.53 -17.57
#